data_AF-A0A842VPP6-F1
#
_entry.id   AF-A0A842VPP6-F1
#
_cell.length_a   1.000
_cell.length_b   1.000
_cell.length_c   1.000
_cell.angle_alpha   90.00
_cell.angle_beta   90.00
_cell.angle_gamma   90.00
#
_symmetry.space_group_name_H-M   'P 1'
#
loop_
_entity.id
_entity.type
_entity.pdbx_description
1 polymer ?
#
loop_
_entity_poly.entity_id
_entity_poly.type
_entity_poly.pdbx_seq_one_letter_code
_entity_poly.pdbx_strand_id
1 'polypeptide(L)'
;MIDLSVLTIPYLERLADECNIHLKSSSRKAEKIKTIRKAGIPEEKLRKLVEKYLERKKKRKQLKEKIPSKILNLEERMISLEQKLDLLVSKLGEIKKEKYILSEISTISEQVQPTNIKDIIKANILPGEIITVDKLIQLRELQNFPLVSLEQAIIELIEEKKVDVLEGGSICKIRGNIGRLMRKELYH
;
A
#
# COMPACT_ATOMS: atom_id res chain seq x y z
N MET A 1 -26.25 12.94 -56.62
CA MET A 1 -24.78 12.98 -56.40
C MET A 1 -24.43 12.98 -54.91
N ILE A 2 -23.72 11.96 -54.45
CA ILE A 2 -23.38 11.75 -53.04
C ILE A 2 -22.14 12.56 -52.64
N ASP A 3 -22.20 13.24 -51.50
CA ASP A 3 -21.05 13.95 -50.99
C ASP A 3 -20.06 13.00 -50.29
N LEU A 4 -18.88 12.85 -50.90
CA LEU A 4 -17.77 12.05 -50.37
C LEU A 4 -16.85 12.87 -49.46
N SER A 5 -17.02 14.19 -49.42
CA SER A 5 -16.20 15.09 -48.61
C SER A 5 -16.36 14.83 -47.10
N VAL A 6 -17.50 14.29 -46.68
CA VAL A 6 -17.83 13.93 -45.29
C VAL A 6 -16.96 12.79 -44.73
N LEU A 7 -16.37 11.97 -45.61
CA LEU A 7 -15.48 10.87 -45.24
C LEU A 7 -14.03 11.36 -45.07
N THR A 8 -13.29 10.71 -44.16
CA THR A 8 -11.84 10.92 -44.02
C THR A 8 -11.07 10.07 -45.03
N ILE A 9 -9.80 10.40 -45.29
CA ILE A 9 -8.96 9.66 -46.27
C ILE A 9 -8.98 8.14 -46.04
N PRO A 10 -8.83 7.62 -44.80
CA PRO A 10 -8.87 6.17 -44.58
C PRO A 10 -10.22 5.51 -44.90
N TYR A 11 -11.33 6.24 -44.77
CA TYR A 11 -12.65 5.72 -45.15
C TYR A 11 -12.88 5.80 -46.66
N LEU A 12 -12.29 6.78 -47.33
CA LEU A 12 -12.30 6.85 -48.79
C LEU A 12 -11.48 5.71 -49.41
N GLU A 13 -10.33 5.37 -48.81
CA GLU A 13 -9.51 4.23 -49.23
C GLU A 13 -10.26 2.91 -49.07
N ARG A 14 -10.83 2.65 -47.90
CA ARG A 14 -11.62 1.42 -47.68
C ARG A 14 -12.87 1.34 -48.58
N LEU A 15 -13.51 2.48 -48.86
CA LEU A 15 -14.63 2.52 -49.79
C LEU A 15 -14.16 2.17 -51.21
N ALA A 16 -13.00 2.69 -51.62
CA ALA A 16 -12.42 2.39 -52.92
C ALA A 16 -12.00 0.91 -53.02
N ASP A 17 -11.40 0.35 -51.97
CA ASP A 17 -11.06 -1.08 -51.89
C ASP A 17 -12.30 -1.97 -52.00
N GLU A 18 -13.39 -1.66 -51.27
CA GLU A 18 -14.67 -2.39 -51.37
C GLU A 18 -15.35 -2.25 -52.75
N CYS A 19 -14.94 -1.25 -53.53
CA CYS A 19 -15.37 -1.02 -54.91
C CYS A 19 -14.35 -1.47 -55.95
N ASN A 20 -13.25 -2.12 -55.55
CA ASN A 20 -12.12 -2.51 -56.43
C ASN A 20 -11.52 -1.34 -57.24
N ILE A 21 -11.46 -0.15 -56.65
CA ILE A 21 -10.88 1.05 -57.26
C ILE A 21 -9.47 1.25 -56.71
N HIS A 22 -8.48 1.24 -57.58
CA HIS A 22 -7.11 1.53 -57.19
C HIS A 22 -6.93 3.03 -56.93
N LEU A 23 -6.63 3.39 -55.67
CA LEU A 23 -6.25 4.75 -55.29
C LEU A 23 -4.75 4.84 -55.10
N LYS A 24 -4.14 5.89 -55.67
CA LYS A 24 -2.75 6.23 -55.38
C LYS A 24 -2.61 6.61 -53.91
N SER A 25 -1.76 5.90 -53.16
CA SER A 25 -1.57 6.10 -51.71
C SER A 25 -1.24 7.56 -51.35
N SER A 26 -0.36 8.20 -52.10
CA SER A 26 0.07 9.59 -51.91
C SER A 26 -0.88 10.66 -52.46
N SER A 27 -2.00 10.29 -53.09
CA SER A 27 -2.92 11.27 -53.69
C SER A 27 -3.70 12.07 -52.64
N ARG A 28 -3.99 13.34 -52.96
CA ARG A 28 -4.74 14.23 -52.07
C ARG A 28 -6.20 13.76 -51.97
N LYS A 29 -6.88 14.12 -50.87
CA LYS A 29 -8.30 13.77 -50.65
C LYS A 29 -9.20 14.13 -51.83
N ALA A 30 -9.02 15.32 -52.41
CA ALA A 30 -9.79 15.78 -53.56
C ALA A 30 -9.57 14.90 -54.80
N GLU A 31 -8.36 14.42 -55.03
CA GLU A 31 -8.03 13.51 -56.13
C GLU A 31 -8.66 12.14 -55.92
N LYS A 32 -8.56 11.59 -54.70
CA LYS A 32 -9.23 10.32 -54.32
C LYS A 32 -10.74 10.38 -54.58
N ILE A 33 -11.39 11.48 -54.21
CA ILE A 33 -12.82 11.70 -54.49
C ILE A 33 -13.10 11.75 -55.99
N LYS A 34 -12.27 12.44 -56.77
CA LYS A 34 -12.41 12.49 -58.24
C LYS A 34 -12.28 11.09 -58.86
N THR A 35 -11.32 10.29 -58.43
CA THR A 35 -11.12 8.91 -58.92
C THR A 35 -12.34 8.03 -58.61
N ILE A 36 -12.87 8.11 -57.38
CA ILE A 36 -14.07 7.35 -56.98
C ILE A 36 -15.29 7.76 -57.81
N ARG A 37 -15.46 9.06 -58.08
CA ARG A 37 -16.56 9.56 -58.94
C ARG A 37 -16.42 9.10 -60.39
N LYS A 38 -15.20 9.05 -60.92
CA LYS A 38 -14.92 8.59 -62.29
C LYS A 38 -15.11 7.08 -62.47
N ALA A 39 -15.10 6.30 -61.40
CA ALA A 39 -15.24 4.85 -61.46
C ALA A 39 -16.67 4.35 -61.75
N GLY A 40 -17.66 5.24 -61.85
CA GLY A 40 -19.01 4.87 -62.29
C GLY A 40 -19.76 3.95 -61.32
N ILE A 41 -19.47 4.02 -60.02
CA ILE A 41 -20.18 3.22 -59.01
C ILE A 41 -21.67 3.60 -59.00
N PRO A 42 -22.61 2.63 -58.98
CA PRO A 42 -24.03 2.90 -58.84
C PRO A 42 -24.31 3.75 -57.59
N GLU A 43 -25.11 4.82 -57.73
CA GLU A 43 -25.35 5.77 -56.63
C GLU A 43 -25.90 5.08 -55.37
N GLU A 44 -26.76 4.05 -55.51
CA GLU A 44 -27.28 3.31 -54.36
C GLU A 44 -26.19 2.57 -53.57
N LYS A 45 -25.25 1.92 -54.28
CA LYS A 45 -24.12 1.22 -53.67
C LYS A 45 -23.22 2.22 -52.95
N LEU A 46 -22.95 3.36 -53.59
CA LEU A 46 -22.15 4.43 -53.01
C LEU A 46 -22.82 5.02 -51.75
N ARG A 47 -24.14 5.21 -51.75
CA ARG A 47 -24.90 5.74 -50.61
C ARG A 47 -24.79 4.80 -49.41
N LYS A 48 -25.06 3.51 -49.61
CA LYS A 48 -24.96 2.49 -48.55
C LYS A 48 -23.57 2.44 -47.92
N LEU A 49 -22.52 2.53 -48.73
CA LEU A 49 -21.15 2.54 -48.24
C LEU A 49 -20.82 3.81 -47.45
N VAL A 50 -21.23 4.98 -47.93
CA VAL A 50 -21.05 6.25 -47.20
C VAL A 50 -21.76 6.21 -45.85
N GLU A 51 -23.01 5.74 -45.81
CA GLU A 51 -23.77 5.57 -44.56
C GLU A 51 -23.06 4.61 -43.58
N LYS A 52 -22.64 3.42 -44.05
CA LYS A 52 -21.86 2.44 -43.27
C LYS A 52 -20.62 3.08 -42.63
N TYR A 53 -19.88 3.89 -43.37
CA TYR A 53 -18.66 4.54 -42.86
C TYR A 53 -18.94 5.74 -41.95
N LEU A 54 -20.02 6.48 -42.20
CA LEU A 54 -20.47 7.55 -41.29
C LEU A 54 -20.95 7.00 -39.96
N GLU A 55 -21.68 5.88 -39.94
CA GLU A 55 -22.06 5.19 -38.71
C GLU A 55 -20.84 4.69 -37.94
N ARG A 56 -19.86 4.09 -38.62
CA ARG A 56 -18.58 3.69 -37.99
C ARG A 56 -17.83 4.88 -37.40
N LYS A 57 -17.85 6.03 -38.08
CA LYS A 57 -17.27 7.29 -37.58
C LYS A 57 -18.01 7.78 -36.33
N LYS A 58 -19.35 7.74 -36.32
CA LYS A 58 -20.18 8.10 -35.15
C LYS A 58 -19.94 7.16 -33.96
N LYS A 59 -19.94 5.84 -34.18
CA LYS A 59 -19.63 4.83 -33.14
C LYS A 59 -18.23 5.03 -32.56
N ARG A 60 -17.22 5.33 -33.39
CA ARG A 60 -15.86 5.65 -32.91
C ARG A 60 -15.80 6.97 -32.11
N LYS A 61 -16.57 8.00 -32.50
CA LYS A 61 -16.68 9.22 -31.69
C LYS A 61 -17.33 8.94 -30.34
N GLN A 62 -18.44 8.20 -30.32
CA GLN A 62 -19.09 7.78 -29.06
C GLN A 62 -18.18 6.90 -28.18
N LEU A 63 -17.33 6.05 -28.77
CA LEU A 63 -16.31 5.28 -28.05
C LEU A 63 -15.19 6.16 -27.49
N LYS A 64 -14.81 7.25 -28.17
CA LYS A 64 -13.80 8.21 -27.70
C LYS A 64 -14.36 9.18 -26.65
N GLU A 65 -15.62 9.59 -26.76
CA GLU A 65 -16.35 10.32 -25.72
C GLU A 65 -16.65 9.42 -24.51
N LYS A 66 -16.76 8.10 -24.72
CA LYS A 66 -16.71 7.06 -23.69
C LYS A 66 -15.28 6.57 -23.40
N ILE A 67 -14.25 7.40 -23.51
CA ILE A 67 -13.13 7.25 -22.57
C ILE A 67 -13.69 7.84 -21.29
N PRO A 68 -14.18 7.01 -20.35
CA PRO A 68 -14.86 7.55 -19.20
C PRO A 68 -13.82 8.38 -18.46
N SER A 69 -14.20 9.54 -17.96
CA SER A 69 -13.49 10.28 -16.93
C SER A 69 -12.96 9.39 -15.79
N LYS A 70 -13.51 8.18 -15.62
CA LYS A 70 -12.97 7.10 -14.80
C LYS A 70 -11.55 6.62 -15.17
N ILE A 71 -11.12 6.57 -16.44
CA ILE A 71 -9.76 6.09 -16.80
C ILE A 71 -8.70 7.13 -16.42
N LEU A 72 -8.93 8.43 -16.72
CA LEU A 72 -8.04 9.50 -16.28
C LEU A 72 -7.92 9.51 -14.75
N ASN A 73 -9.05 9.35 -14.05
CA ASN A 73 -9.09 9.29 -12.60
C ASN A 73 -8.42 8.01 -12.04
N LEU A 74 -8.37 6.92 -12.82
CA LEU A 74 -7.62 5.71 -12.45
C LEU A 74 -6.12 5.88 -12.65
N GLU A 75 -5.67 6.54 -13.72
CA GLU A 75 -4.25 6.88 -13.94
C GLU A 75 -3.73 7.83 -12.85
N GLU A 76 -4.48 8.89 -12.54
CA GLU A 76 -4.15 9.81 -11.43
C GLU A 76 -4.11 9.08 -10.07
N ARG A 77 -5.06 8.16 -9.83
CA ARG A 77 -5.05 7.32 -8.61
C ARG A 77 -3.89 6.33 -8.61
N MET A 78 -3.49 5.80 -9.75
CA MET A 78 -2.35 4.89 -9.88
C MET A 78 -1.05 5.63 -9.56
N ILE A 79 -0.85 6.82 -10.12
CA ILE A 79 0.28 7.70 -9.79
C ILE A 79 0.31 8.03 -8.30
N SER A 80 -0.84 8.35 -7.69
CA SER A 80 -0.94 8.61 -6.25
C SER A 80 -0.61 7.37 -5.41
N LEU A 81 -1.00 6.18 -5.86
CA LEU A 81 -0.69 4.92 -5.19
C LEU A 81 0.78 4.55 -5.32
N GLU A 82 1.40 4.75 -6.47
CA GLU A 82 2.84 4.57 -6.71
C GLU A 82 3.65 5.49 -5.78
N GLN A 83 3.29 6.77 -5.70
CA GLN A 83 3.93 7.72 -4.77
C GLN A 83 3.79 7.29 -3.30
N LYS A 84 2.63 6.77 -2.90
CA LYS A 84 2.41 6.23 -1.55
C LYS A 84 3.22 4.96 -1.30
N LEU A 85 3.38 4.11 -2.32
CA LEU A 85 4.20 2.90 -2.24
C LEU A 85 5.67 3.28 -2.04
N ASP A 86 6.21 4.23 -2.81
CA ASP A 86 7.58 4.70 -2.68
C ASP A 86 7.84 5.30 -1.28
N LEU A 87 6.87 6.04 -0.73
CA LEU A 87 6.94 6.55 0.63
C LEU A 87 6.99 5.41 1.66
N LEU A 88 6.15 4.38 1.50
CA LEU A 88 6.13 3.22 2.39
C LEU A 88 7.42 2.40 2.28
N VAL A 89 7.96 2.21 1.08
CA VAL A 89 9.24 1.54 0.84
C VAL A 89 10.38 2.33 1.50
N SER A 90 10.36 3.66 1.39
CA SER A 90 11.34 4.53 2.06
C SER A 90 11.26 4.42 3.58
N LYS A 91 10.05 4.47 4.15
CA LYS A 91 9.81 4.27 5.59
C LYS A 91 10.21 2.87 6.05
N LEU A 92 9.96 1.82 5.24
CA LEU A 92 10.42 0.47 5.52
C LEU A 92 11.95 0.38 5.49
N GLY A 93 12.61 1.11 4.60
CA GLY A 93 14.06 1.27 4.57
C GLY A 93 14.60 1.93 5.84
N GLU A 94 13.93 2.98 6.33
CA GLU A 94 14.26 3.65 7.60
C GLU A 94 14.05 2.73 8.80
N ILE A 95 12.89 2.06 8.90
CA ILE A 95 12.60 1.08 9.95
C ILE A 95 13.58 -0.09 9.91
N LYS A 96 14.01 -0.53 8.72
CA LYS A 96 15.02 -1.59 8.58
C LYS A 96 16.39 -1.12 9.06
N LYS A 97 16.76 0.14 8.80
CA LYS A 97 18.00 0.75 9.32
C LYS A 97 17.93 0.92 10.84
N GLU A 98 16.81 1.39 11.38
CA GLU A 98 16.58 1.47 12.82
C GLU A 98 16.63 0.09 13.47
N LYS A 99 16.00 -0.93 12.85
CA LYS A 99 16.05 -2.31 13.31
C LYS A 99 17.47 -2.88 13.24
N TYR A 100 18.24 -2.53 12.21
CA TYR A 100 19.64 -2.95 12.10
C TYR A 100 20.51 -2.31 13.18
N ILE A 101 20.36 -1.00 13.44
CA ILE A 101 21.01 -0.29 14.53
C ILE A 101 20.59 -0.88 15.89
N LEU A 102 19.30 -1.15 16.09
CA LEU A 102 18.80 -1.82 17.29
C LEU A 102 19.32 -3.26 17.41
N SER A 103 19.57 -3.97 16.30
CA SER A 103 20.16 -5.31 16.30
C SER A 103 21.68 -5.31 16.56
N GLU A 104 22.40 -4.27 16.13
CA GLU A 104 23.81 -4.06 16.49
C GLU A 104 23.93 -3.64 17.97
N ILE A 105 23.00 -2.83 18.47
CA ILE A 105 22.93 -2.48 19.90
C ILE A 105 22.52 -3.71 20.73
N SER A 106 21.63 -4.58 20.24
CA SER A 106 21.23 -5.80 20.93
C SER A 106 22.29 -6.90 20.87
N THR A 107 23.10 -6.99 19.82
CA THR A 107 24.23 -7.94 19.75
C THR A 107 25.39 -7.55 20.68
N ILE A 108 25.57 -6.25 20.98
CA ILE A 108 26.47 -5.81 22.06
C ILE A 108 25.86 -6.14 23.45
N SER A 109 24.54 -6.28 23.54
CA SER A 109 23.80 -6.65 24.77
C SER A 109 23.43 -8.15 24.87
N GLU A 110 23.80 -8.99 23.90
CA GLU A 110 23.42 -10.41 23.83
C GLU A 110 24.28 -11.32 24.71
N GLN A 111 25.14 -10.77 25.55
CA GLN A 111 25.64 -11.51 26.70
C GLN A 111 24.59 -11.43 27.82
N VAL A 112 23.74 -12.48 27.85
CA VAL A 112 22.77 -12.84 28.91
C VAL A 112 21.37 -12.20 28.79
N GLN A 113 20.58 -12.65 27.82
CA GLN A 113 19.11 -12.51 27.87
C GLN A 113 18.54 -13.58 28.82
N PRO A 114 17.88 -13.20 29.93
CA PRO A 114 17.22 -14.17 30.78
C PRO A 114 15.91 -14.63 30.13
N THR A 115 15.81 -15.91 29.79
CA THR A 115 14.59 -16.52 29.21
C THR A 115 13.39 -16.58 30.17
N ASN A 116 13.49 -15.99 31.36
CA ASN A 116 12.51 -16.10 32.44
C ASN A 116 12.11 -14.70 32.95
N ILE A 117 10.79 -14.45 33.01
CA ILE A 117 10.18 -13.22 33.53
C ILE A 117 10.80 -12.81 34.88
N LYS A 118 11.07 -13.80 35.75
CA LYS A 118 11.68 -13.59 37.06
C LYS A 118 13.07 -12.98 36.98
N ASP A 119 13.86 -13.40 36.01
CA ASP A 119 15.23 -12.95 35.86
C ASP A 119 15.28 -11.58 35.17
N ILE A 120 14.32 -11.27 34.29
CA ILE A 120 14.10 -9.92 33.75
C ILE A 120 13.74 -8.93 34.87
N ILE A 121 12.81 -9.31 35.76
CA ILE A 121 12.45 -8.48 36.92
C ILE A 121 13.65 -8.30 37.86
N LYS A 122 14.41 -9.36 38.12
CA LYS A 122 15.67 -9.27 38.91
C LYS A 122 16.70 -8.39 38.21
N ALA A 123 16.85 -8.43 36.90
CA ALA A 123 17.84 -7.62 36.20
C ALA A 123 17.49 -6.11 36.22
N ASN A 124 16.20 -5.79 36.22
CA ASN A 124 15.69 -4.42 36.13
C ASN A 124 15.45 -3.74 37.50
N ILE A 125 15.52 -4.46 38.62
CA ILE A 125 15.44 -3.89 39.96
C ILE A 125 16.79 -4.09 40.65
N LEU A 126 17.54 -3.02 40.91
CA LEU A 126 18.79 -3.14 41.67
C LEU A 126 18.50 -3.47 43.14
N PRO A 127 19.40 -4.18 43.84
CA PRO A 127 19.24 -4.41 45.28
C PRO A 127 19.09 -3.08 46.05
N GLY A 128 18.11 -2.98 46.93
CA GLY A 128 17.77 -1.76 47.66
C GLY A 128 16.91 -0.75 46.89
N GLU A 129 16.70 -0.96 45.59
CA GLU A 129 15.89 -0.08 44.76
C GLU A 129 14.39 -0.41 44.87
N ILE A 130 13.56 0.64 44.84
CA ILE A 130 12.10 0.54 44.89
C ILE A 130 11.52 0.89 43.52
N ILE A 131 10.78 -0.05 42.92
CA ILE A 131 10.03 0.15 41.69
C ILE A 131 8.52 0.06 41.96
N THR A 132 7.72 0.86 41.27
CA THR A 132 6.26 0.69 41.26
C THR A 132 5.86 -0.38 40.26
N VAL A 133 4.74 -1.06 40.52
CA VAL A 133 4.19 -2.05 39.58
C VAL A 133 3.90 -1.41 38.22
N ASP A 134 3.41 -0.16 38.20
CA ASP A 134 3.17 0.60 36.97
C ASP A 134 4.44 0.72 36.11
N LYS A 135 5.58 1.05 36.74
CA LYS A 135 6.87 1.19 36.05
C LYS A 135 7.39 -0.16 35.57
N LEU A 136 7.19 -1.21 36.35
CA LEU A 136 7.61 -2.56 36.01
C LEU A 136 6.84 -3.09 34.78
N ILE A 137 5.52 -2.93 34.74
CA ILE A 137 4.69 -3.36 33.60
C ILE A 137 4.99 -2.55 32.34
N GLN A 138 5.43 -1.29 32.48
CA GLN A 138 5.84 -0.46 31.35
C GLN A 138 7.20 -0.84 30.75
N LEU A 139 7.97 -1.74 31.36
CA LEU A 139 9.24 -2.21 30.80
C LEU A 139 9.00 -2.92 29.46
N ARG A 140 9.70 -2.49 28.41
CA ARG A 140 9.59 -3.05 27.05
C ARG A 140 9.76 -4.58 27.01
N GLU A 141 10.63 -5.10 27.86
CA GLU A 141 10.91 -6.54 27.99
C GLU A 141 9.74 -7.32 28.59
N LEU A 142 8.95 -6.69 29.46
CA LEU A 142 7.81 -7.30 30.15
C LEU A 142 6.48 -7.12 29.39
N GLN A 143 6.37 -6.14 28.50
CA GLN A 143 5.15 -5.87 27.72
C GLN A 143 4.73 -7.01 26.78
N ASN A 144 5.65 -7.91 26.44
CA ASN A 144 5.36 -9.06 25.57
C ASN A 144 4.73 -10.24 26.34
N PHE A 145 4.66 -10.18 27.67
CA PHE A 145 4.12 -11.25 28.50
C PHE A 145 2.68 -10.94 28.94
N PRO A 146 1.81 -11.96 29.04
CA PRO A 146 0.49 -11.79 29.63
C PRO A 146 0.59 -11.29 31.08
N LEU A 147 -0.30 -10.36 31.47
CA LEU A 147 -0.35 -9.80 32.83
C LEU A 147 -0.43 -10.89 33.91
N VAL A 148 -1.17 -11.97 33.65
CA VAL A 148 -1.30 -13.12 34.56
C VAL A 148 0.07 -13.76 34.86
N SER A 149 0.93 -13.88 33.84
CA SER A 149 2.27 -14.45 33.99
C SER A 149 3.23 -13.51 34.74
N LEU A 150 3.07 -12.19 34.55
CA LEU A 150 3.82 -11.17 35.28
C LEU A 150 3.44 -11.16 36.76
N GLU A 151 2.14 -11.20 37.05
CA GLU A 151 1.62 -11.28 38.42
C GLU A 151 2.15 -12.52 39.14
N GLN A 152 2.07 -13.69 38.49
CA GLN A 152 2.57 -14.94 39.04
C GLN A 152 4.08 -14.90 39.31
N ALA A 153 4.86 -14.37 38.37
CA ALA A 153 6.31 -14.22 38.55
C ALA A 153 6.67 -13.29 39.72
N ILE A 154 5.95 -12.18 39.89
CA ILE A 154 6.16 -11.25 41.01
C ILE A 154 5.79 -11.90 42.34
N ILE A 155 4.71 -12.67 42.38
CA ILE A 155 4.31 -13.44 43.57
C ILE A 155 5.40 -14.46 43.93
N GLU A 156 5.89 -15.22 42.96
CA GLU A 156 6.98 -16.17 43.19
C GLU A 156 8.24 -15.48 43.71
N LEU A 157 8.59 -14.29 43.22
CA LEU A 157 9.74 -13.52 43.72
C LEU A 157 9.57 -13.02 45.16
N ILE A 158 8.33 -12.74 45.57
CA ILE A 158 7.98 -12.38 46.94
C ILE A 158 8.06 -13.62 47.84
N GLU A 159 7.52 -14.75 47.40
CA GLU A 159 7.60 -16.04 48.12
C GLU A 159 9.04 -16.53 48.28
N GLU A 160 9.88 -16.37 47.25
CA GLU A 160 11.33 -16.62 47.27
C GLU A 160 12.11 -15.63 48.15
N LYS A 161 11.44 -14.66 48.79
CA LYS A 161 12.04 -13.57 49.60
C LYS A 161 13.10 -12.77 48.85
N LYS A 162 13.03 -12.70 47.52
CA LYS A 162 13.94 -11.90 46.69
C LYS A 162 13.46 -10.46 46.54
N VAL A 163 12.16 -10.24 46.70
CA VAL A 163 11.51 -8.93 46.60
C VAL A 163 10.59 -8.73 47.80
N ASP A 164 10.69 -7.58 48.45
CA ASP A 164 9.77 -7.14 49.49
C ASP A 164 8.65 -6.28 48.90
N VAL A 165 7.46 -6.43 49.48
CA VAL A 165 6.31 -5.60 49.18
C VAL A 165 6.35 -4.37 50.07
N LEU A 166 6.30 -3.20 49.45
CA LEU A 166 6.14 -1.93 50.17
C LEU A 166 4.76 -1.34 49.89
N GLU A 167 4.21 -0.67 50.90
CA GLU A 167 2.98 0.11 50.73
C GLU A 167 3.26 1.33 49.85
N GLY A 168 2.33 1.63 48.93
CA GLY A 168 2.42 2.84 48.12
C GLY A 168 1.39 2.92 46.99
N GLY A 169 1.28 4.12 46.43
CA GLY A 169 0.36 4.42 45.34
C GLY A 169 0.88 3.92 44.01
N SER A 170 0.25 2.86 43.48
CA SER A 170 0.35 2.42 42.09
C SER A 170 -1.08 2.29 41.56
N ILE A 171 -1.28 2.65 40.29
CA ILE A 171 -2.58 2.56 39.62
C ILE A 171 -2.91 1.08 39.37
N CYS A 172 -1.94 0.32 38.89
CA CYS A 172 -1.98 -1.13 38.81
C CYS A 172 -1.48 -1.72 40.13
N LYS A 173 -2.28 -2.60 40.74
CA LYS A 173 -1.92 -3.29 41.97
C LYS A 173 -2.01 -4.79 41.77
N ILE A 174 -0.97 -5.51 42.18
CA ILE A 174 -0.98 -6.98 42.16
C ILE A 174 -1.72 -7.45 43.40
N ARG A 175 -2.68 -8.38 43.22
CA ARG A 175 -3.60 -8.85 44.28
C ARG A 175 -4.28 -7.70 45.06
N GLY A 176 -4.56 -6.58 44.38
CA GLY A 176 -5.31 -5.45 44.94
C GLY A 176 -4.56 -4.51 45.89
N ASN A 177 -3.41 -4.92 46.44
CA ASN A 177 -2.69 -4.16 47.48
C ASN A 177 -1.19 -3.93 47.20
N ILE A 178 -0.58 -4.70 46.30
CA ILE A 178 0.86 -4.59 46.02
C ILE A 178 1.08 -3.50 44.96
N GLY A 179 1.56 -2.34 45.39
CA GLY A 179 1.87 -1.21 44.50
C GLY A 179 3.36 -0.94 44.30
N ARG A 180 4.21 -1.33 45.25
CA ARG A 180 5.66 -1.10 45.20
C ARG A 180 6.42 -2.38 45.57
N LEU A 181 7.52 -2.59 44.86
CA LEU A 181 8.40 -3.74 44.99
C LEU A 181 9.81 -3.24 45.27
N MET A 182 10.46 -3.82 46.26
CA MET A 182 11.85 -3.51 46.61
C MET A 182 12.68 -4.77 46.56
N ARG A 183 13.79 -4.77 45.83
CA ARG A 183 14.67 -5.94 45.83
C ARG A 183 15.49 -5.98 47.10
N LYS A 184 15.49 -7.13 47.79
CA LYS A 184 16.33 -7.32 48.97
C LYS A 184 17.80 -7.32 48.60
N GLU A 185 18.60 -6.62 49.39
CA GLU A 185 20.06 -6.77 49.37
C GLU A 185 20.41 -8.20 49.77
N LEU A 186 21.25 -8.87 48.97
CA LEU A 186 21.84 -10.14 49.35
C LEU A 186 22.89 -9.85 50.42
N TYR A 187 22.48 -9.81 51.69
CA TYR A 187 23.41 -9.97 52.80
C TYR A 187 23.87 -11.44 52.81
N HIS A 188 25.15 -11.66 52.55
CA HIS A 188 25.85 -12.91 52.90
C HIS A 188 26.16 -12.93 54.39
#